data_AF-A0A926ZYE8-F1
#
_entry.id   AF-A0A926ZYE8-F1
#
_cell.length_a   1.000
_cell.length_b   1.000
_cell.length_c   1.000
_cell.angle_alpha   90.00
_cell.angle_beta   90.00
_cell.angle_gamma   90.00
#
_symmetry.space_group_name_H-M   'P 1'
#
loop_
_entity.id
_entity.type
_entity.pdbx_description
1 polymer ?
#
loop_
_entity_poly.entity_id
_entity_poly.type
_entity_poly.pdbx_seq_one_letter_code
_entity_poly.pdbx_strand_id
1 'polypeptide(L)'
;MPLIQETFVETDWEEPTQAREARDQRAAQLEAQGWLCQCSTLYRITDGRRVFFLEAREPEQIDVSDVRPRKKITPRQPRAAGEKRPRDFEVR
;
A
#
# COMPACT_ATOMS: atom_id res chain seq x y z
N MET A 1 3.07 -14.96 12.55
CA MET A 1 2.38 -14.55 11.32
C MET A 1 1.97 -15.81 10.58
N PRO A 2 0.70 -16.22 10.65
CA PRO A 2 0.16 -17.25 9.77
C PRO A 2 0.04 -16.68 8.35
N LEU A 3 0.16 -17.57 7.37
CA LEU A 3 0.22 -17.26 5.94
C LEU A 3 -0.52 -18.35 5.19
N ILE A 4 -1.47 -17.96 4.35
CA ILE A 4 -2.19 -18.85 3.43
C ILE A 4 -1.69 -18.54 2.03
N GLN A 5 -1.34 -19.57 1.27
CA GLN A 5 -0.91 -19.47 -0.14
C GLN A 5 -1.63 -20.55 -0.94
N GLU A 6 -2.43 -20.14 -1.93
CA GLU A 6 -3.29 -21.00 -2.73
C GLU A 6 -3.10 -20.69 -4.24
N THR A 7 -3.02 -21.74 -5.06
CA THR A 7 -2.79 -21.63 -6.52
C THR A 7 -3.93 -22.27 -7.29
N PHE A 8 -4.49 -21.52 -8.25
CA PHE A 8 -5.56 -21.96 -9.14
C PHE A 8 -5.01 -21.95 -10.57
N VAL A 9 -4.80 -23.12 -11.17
CA VAL A 9 -4.20 -23.25 -12.51
C VAL A 9 -5.29 -23.27 -13.58
N GLU A 10 -5.06 -22.63 -14.73
CA GLU A 10 -5.99 -22.71 -15.89
C GLU A 10 -6.16 -24.14 -16.46
N THR A 11 -5.42 -25.13 -15.97
CA THR A 11 -5.54 -26.55 -16.37
C THR A 11 -6.65 -27.31 -15.67
N ASP A 12 -7.04 -26.86 -14.48
CA ASP A 12 -7.80 -27.68 -13.53
C ASP A 12 -9.32 -27.42 -13.65
N TRP A 13 -9.71 -26.68 -14.69
CA TRP A 13 -11.04 -26.14 -14.95
C TRP A 13 -11.32 -26.22 -16.47
N GLU A 14 -12.59 -26.36 -16.86
CA GLU A 14 -12.95 -26.41 -18.29
C GLU A 14 -12.78 -25.05 -18.99
N GLU A 15 -12.93 -23.95 -18.25
CA GLU A 15 -12.68 -22.59 -18.75
C GLU A 15 -11.68 -21.82 -17.86
N PRO A 16 -10.77 -21.00 -18.46
CA PRO A 16 -9.79 -20.22 -17.72
C PRO A 16 -10.41 -19.09 -16.87
N THR A 17 -11.65 -18.71 -17.15
CA THR A 17 -12.47 -17.79 -16.34
C THR A 17 -12.78 -18.37 -14.96
N GLN A 18 -13.19 -19.65 -14.91
CA GLN A 18 -13.60 -20.33 -13.68
C GLN A 18 -12.43 -20.42 -12.67
N ALA A 19 -11.21 -20.72 -13.16
CA ALA A 19 -9.99 -20.72 -12.34
C ALA A 19 -9.70 -19.37 -11.66
N ARG A 20 -10.04 -18.26 -12.33
CA ARG A 20 -9.94 -16.91 -11.76
C ARG A 20 -11.09 -16.63 -10.79
N GLU A 21 -12.32 -16.96 -11.16
CA GLU A 21 -13.51 -16.72 -10.33
C GLU A 21 -13.45 -17.50 -9.01
N ALA A 22 -12.95 -18.73 -9.03
CA ALA A 22 -12.68 -19.51 -7.81
C ALA A 22 -11.66 -18.82 -6.89
N ARG A 23 -10.58 -18.25 -7.45
CA ARG A 23 -9.62 -17.44 -6.71
C ARG A 23 -10.25 -16.17 -6.13
N ASP A 24 -11.07 -15.47 -6.92
CA ASP A 24 -11.71 -14.21 -6.50
C ASP A 24 -12.78 -14.47 -5.41
N GLN A 25 -13.55 -15.57 -5.50
CA GLN A 25 -14.44 -16.04 -4.44
C GLN A 25 -13.67 -16.43 -3.16
N ARG A 26 -12.52 -17.10 -3.30
CA ARG A 26 -11.70 -17.51 -2.16
C ARG A 26 -11.05 -16.32 -1.45
N ALA A 27 -10.59 -15.31 -2.20
CA ALA A 27 -10.11 -14.05 -1.65
C ALA A 27 -11.20 -13.38 -0.80
N ALA A 28 -12.42 -13.24 -1.34
CA ALA A 28 -13.56 -12.64 -0.64
C ALA A 28 -13.95 -13.41 0.64
N GLN A 29 -13.84 -14.75 0.65
CA GLN A 29 -14.05 -15.55 1.87
C GLN A 29 -13.02 -15.25 2.96
N LEU A 30 -11.76 -15.05 2.60
CA LEU A 30 -10.67 -14.78 3.56
C LEU A 30 -10.69 -13.31 4.03
N GLU A 31 -11.01 -12.36 3.15
CA GLU A 31 -11.26 -10.96 3.52
C GLU A 31 -12.45 -10.83 4.50
N ALA A 32 -13.54 -11.59 4.28
CA ALA A 32 -14.66 -11.67 5.22
C ALA A 32 -14.30 -12.31 6.58
N GLN A 33 -13.20 -13.07 6.65
CA GLN A 33 -12.61 -13.59 7.89
C GLN A 33 -11.57 -12.64 8.51
N GLY A 34 -11.34 -11.46 7.92
CA GLY A 34 -10.41 -10.44 8.41
C GLY A 34 -8.97 -10.57 7.90
N TRP A 35 -8.70 -11.42 6.91
CA TRP A 35 -7.36 -11.56 6.32
C TRP A 35 -7.09 -10.49 5.26
N LEU A 36 -5.84 -10.06 5.14
CA LEU A 36 -5.36 -9.21 4.06
C LEU A 36 -4.96 -10.09 2.87
N CYS A 37 -5.78 -10.07 1.82
CA CYS A 37 -5.55 -10.84 0.59
C CYS A 37 -4.75 -10.05 -0.45
N GLN A 38 -3.81 -10.72 -1.12
CA GLN A 38 -3.09 -10.25 -2.29
C GLN A 38 -3.23 -11.28 -3.41
N CYS A 39 -3.93 -10.88 -4.47
CA CYS A 39 -4.13 -11.70 -5.66
C CYS A 39 -3.09 -11.37 -6.74
N SER A 40 -2.56 -12.38 -7.43
CA SER A 40 -1.61 -12.21 -8.53
C SER A 40 -1.93 -13.16 -9.69
N THR A 41 -1.58 -12.77 -10.91
CA THR A 41 -1.61 -13.65 -12.08
C THR A 41 -0.18 -13.94 -12.51
N LEU A 42 0.24 -15.19 -12.35
CA LEU A 42 1.57 -15.69 -12.67
C LEU A 42 1.52 -16.59 -13.91
N TYR A 43 2.68 -16.96 -14.45
CA TYR A 43 2.82 -17.85 -15.59
C TYR A 43 3.80 -18.98 -15.26
N ARG A 44 3.44 -20.23 -15.55
CA ARG A 44 4.34 -21.38 -15.36
C ARG A 44 5.38 -21.43 -16.48
N ILE A 45 6.66 -21.41 -16.11
CA ILE A 45 7.79 -21.47 -17.06
C ILE A 45 7.80 -22.80 -17.85
N THR A 46 7.29 -23.88 -17.28
CA THR A 46 7.29 -25.23 -17.88
C THR A 46 6.36 -25.40 -19.09
N ASP A 47 5.28 -24.61 -19.17
CA ASP A 47 4.16 -24.87 -20.07
C ASP A 47 3.39 -23.61 -20.51
N GLY A 48 3.81 -22.42 -20.07
CA GLY A 48 3.28 -21.12 -20.52
C GLY A 48 1.88 -20.76 -20.02
N ARG A 49 1.22 -21.64 -19.26
CA ARG A 49 -0.15 -21.45 -18.74
C ARG A 49 -0.16 -20.48 -17.56
N ARG A 50 -1.28 -19.78 -17.33
CA ARG A 50 -1.41 -18.92 -16.16
C ARG A 50 -1.73 -19.73 -14.90
N VAL A 51 -1.29 -19.18 -13.78
CA VAL A 51 -1.69 -19.57 -12.44
C VAL A 51 -2.20 -18.32 -11.75
N PHE A 52 -3.44 -18.37 -11.26
CA PHE A 52 -3.96 -17.33 -10.38
C PHE A 52 -3.52 -17.69 -8.96
N PHE A 53 -2.68 -16.83 -8.39
CA PHE A 53 -2.13 -17.00 -7.05
C PHE A 53 -2.89 -16.12 -6.06
N LEU A 54 -3.21 -16.68 -4.91
CA LEU A 54 -3.79 -15.99 -3.77
C LEU A 54 -2.85 -16.16 -2.58
N GLU A 55 -2.42 -15.04 -2.02
CA GLU A 55 -1.75 -15.01 -0.73
C GLU A 55 -2.64 -14.26 0.26
N ALA A 56 -2.89 -14.83 1.44
CA ALA A 56 -3.61 -14.15 2.51
C ALA A 56 -2.78 -14.13 3.79
N ARG A 57 -2.72 -12.96 4.41
CA ARG A 57 -1.92 -12.67 5.62
C ARG A 57 -2.85 -12.19 6.72
N GLU A 58 -2.61 -12.64 7.96
CA GLU A 58 -3.26 -12.04 9.13
C GLU A 58 -2.78 -10.58 9.26
N PRO A 59 -3.67 -9.59 9.46
CA PRO A 59 -3.26 -8.21 9.67
C PRO A 59 -2.43 -8.09 10.96
N GLU A 60 -1.26 -7.45 10.87
CA GLU A 60 -0.49 -7.15 12.07
C GLU A 60 -1.31 -6.29 13.02
N GLN A 61 -1.44 -6.73 14.28
CA GLN A 61 -2.00 -5.91 15.34
C GLN A 61 -1.00 -4.80 15.68
N ILE A 62 -1.08 -3.70 14.94
CA ILE A 62 -0.32 -2.47 15.21
C ILE A 62 -0.82 -1.92 16.55
N ASP A 63 -0.10 -2.23 17.62
CA ASP A 63 -0.39 -1.72 18.96
C ASP A 63 -0.26 -0.18 18.96
N VAL A 64 -1.38 0.50 19.17
CA VAL A 64 -1.50 1.96 18.99
C VAL A 64 -0.86 2.75 20.15
N SER A 65 -0.20 2.05 21.10
CA SER A 65 0.28 2.61 22.37
C SER A 65 1.42 3.64 22.27
N ASP A 66 2.13 3.76 21.14
CA ASP A 66 3.25 4.72 20.96
C ASP A 66 2.88 5.96 20.08
N VAL A 67 1.60 6.35 20.03
CA VAL A 67 1.19 7.66 19.47
C VAL A 67 1.47 8.78 20.47
N ARG A 68 2.76 9.05 20.73
CA ARG A 68 3.17 10.21 21.55
C ARG A 68 2.72 11.50 20.87
N PRO A 69 1.98 12.40 21.57
CA PRO A 69 1.45 13.61 20.94
C PRO A 69 2.60 14.52 20.49
N ARG A 70 2.74 14.70 19.17
CA ARG A 70 3.75 15.58 18.55
C ARG A 70 3.57 17.00 19.08
N LYS A 71 4.55 17.50 19.85
CA LYS A 71 4.54 18.88 20.38
C LYS A 71 4.41 19.87 19.22
N LYS A 72 3.40 20.75 19.27
CA LYS A 72 3.21 21.82 18.28
C LYS A 72 4.44 22.72 18.28
N ILE A 73 5.17 22.75 17.16
CA ILE A 73 6.25 23.71 16.94
C ILE A 73 5.61 25.08 16.69
N THR A 74 5.83 26.02 17.59
CA THR A 74 5.42 27.42 17.39
C THR A 74 6.31 28.09 16.34
N PRO A 75 5.75 28.76 15.31
CA PRO A 75 6.56 29.47 14.33
C PRO A 75 7.31 30.63 14.98
N ARG A 76 8.64 30.68 14.82
CA ARG A 76 9.45 31.83 15.23
C ARG A 76 9.15 33.02 14.30
N GLN A 77 8.79 34.16 14.87
CA GLN A 77 8.76 35.42 14.11
C GLN A 77 10.17 35.73 13.56
N PRO A 78 10.30 36.17 12.29
CA PRO A 78 11.54 36.73 11.79
C PRO A 78 11.85 38.04 12.53
N ARG A 79 13.02 38.14 13.16
CA ARG A 79 13.55 39.43 13.61
C ARG A 79 14.07 40.19 12.39
N ALA A 80 13.38 41.26 11.99
CA ALA A 80 13.94 42.22 11.05
C ALA A 80 15.15 42.92 11.70
N ALA A 81 16.29 42.95 11.00
CA ALA A 81 17.53 43.53 11.49
C ALA A 81 18.29 44.19 10.33
N GLY A 82 19.02 45.28 10.60
CA GLY A 82 20.07 45.75 9.70
C GLY A 82 19.67 46.71 8.58
N GLU A 83 18.89 47.74 8.92
CA GLU A 83 19.13 49.13 8.48
C GLU A 83 20.42 49.39 7.67
N LYS A 84 20.29 49.89 6.42
CA LYS A 84 21.26 50.80 5.78
C LYS A 84 20.57 51.80 4.83
N ARG A 85 20.73 53.09 5.13
CA ARG A 85 20.74 54.23 4.18
C ARG A 85 22.23 54.44 3.75
N PRO A 86 22.62 55.26 2.73
CA PRO A 86 21.98 56.52 2.30
C PRO A 86 22.03 56.89 0.80
N ARG A 87 21.49 58.09 0.47
CA ARG A 87 21.91 59.11 -0.54
C ARG A 87 22.29 58.66 -1.98
N ASP A 88 21.88 59.33 -3.06
CA ASP A 88 21.15 60.60 -3.29
C ASP A 88 20.38 60.48 -4.65
N PHE A 89 19.86 61.45 -5.40
CA PHE A 89 20.11 62.90 -5.54
C PHE A 89 18.84 63.69 -5.97
N GLU A 90 18.85 64.34 -7.14
CA GLU A 90 17.94 65.44 -7.53
C GLU A 90 17.57 65.39 -9.05
N VAL A 91 16.66 66.28 -9.49
CA VAL A 91 16.25 66.58 -10.87
C VAL A 91 15.29 65.53 -11.48
N ARG A 92 14.12 65.87 -12.05
CA ARG A 92 13.67 67.14 -12.67
C ARG A 92 12.20 67.47 -12.37
#